data_AF-A0A3C0JCX0-F1
#
_entry.id   AF-A0A3C0JCX0-F1
#
_cell.length_a   1.000
_cell.length_b   1.000
_cell.length_c   1.000
_cell.angle_alpha   90.00
_cell.angle_beta   90.00
_cell.angle_gamma   90.00
#
_symmetry.space_group_name_H-M   'P 1'
#
loop_
_entity.id
_entity.type
_entity.pdbx_description
1 polymer ?
#
loop_
_entity_poly.entity_id
_entity_poly.type
_entity_poly.pdbx_seq_one_letter_code
_entity_poly.pdbx_strand_id
1 'polypeptide(L)'
;MQHDHTNPARRNFLRNTLIAGAAALPLSQIASAKTEATSDNTLPESMRTLKSVAAQVVPIGNDERIARVAKAQRLMAEHGIDAVFIGAGSSLTYFTGMHWWDSERLTGVIIPRK
;
A
#
# COMPACT_ATOMS: atom_id res chain seq x y z
N MET A 1 2.13 13.85 5.66
CA MET A 1 0.66 13.80 5.61
C MET A 1 0.25 13.31 4.24
N GLN A 2 0.17 11.98 4.04
CA GLN A 2 -0.65 11.39 2.99
C GLN A 2 -1.36 10.22 3.63
N HIS A 3 -2.67 10.25 3.45
CA HIS A 3 -3.64 9.37 4.06
C HIS A 3 -3.46 7.94 3.54
N ASP A 4 -3.24 7.00 4.45
CA ASP A 4 -3.55 5.60 4.21
C ASP A 4 -5.07 5.45 4.24
N HIS A 5 -5.68 5.46 3.05
CA HIS A 5 -7.09 5.14 2.88
C HIS A 5 -7.28 3.65 2.60
N THR A 6 -6.64 2.76 3.36
CA THR A 6 -7.27 1.48 3.63
C THR A 6 -8.53 1.78 4.43
N ASN A 7 -9.67 1.88 3.75
CA ASN A 7 -10.94 2.16 4.39
C ASN A 7 -11.60 0.84 4.84
N PRO A 8 -11.38 0.35 6.08
CA PRO A 8 -12.06 -0.83 6.60
C PRO A 8 -13.58 -0.63 6.64
N ALA A 9 -14.06 0.62 6.60
CA ALA A 9 -15.48 0.94 6.62
C ALA A 9 -16.21 0.43 5.37
N ARG A 10 -15.58 0.32 4.19
CA ARG A 10 -16.28 -0.24 3.00
C ARG A 10 -16.67 -1.71 3.19
N ARG A 11 -15.75 -2.51 3.74
CA ARG A 11 -15.95 -3.94 3.98
C ARG A 11 -16.85 -4.20 5.18
N ASN A 12 -16.77 -3.36 6.21
CA ASN A 12 -17.66 -3.44 7.37
C ASN A 12 -19.07 -2.92 7.05
N PHE A 13 -19.21 -1.92 6.17
CA PHE A 13 -20.52 -1.41 5.74
C PHE A 13 -21.33 -2.49 5.02
N LEU A 14 -20.74 -3.25 4.10
CA LEU A 14 -21.40 -4.39 3.44
C LEU A 14 -21.79 -5.51 4.42
N ARG A 15 -20.97 -5.77 5.45
CA ARG A 15 -21.31 -6.72 6.51
C ARG A 15 -22.47 -6.26 7.37
N ASN A 16 -22.53 -4.95 7.68
CA ASN A 16 -23.54 -4.40 8.57
C ASN A 16 -24.87 -4.10 7.84
N THR A 17 -24.87 -3.81 6.55
CA THR A 17 -26.11 -3.56 5.78
C THR A 17 -26.92 -4.82 5.47
N LEU A 18 -26.30 -6.01 5.52
CA LEU A 18 -27.02 -7.30 5.43
C LEU A 18 -27.95 -7.54 6.65
N ILE A 19 -27.71 -6.88 7.78
CA ILE A 19 -28.51 -7.06 9.00
C ILE A 19 -29.79 -6.21 8.96
N ALA A 20 -29.80 -5.08 8.22
CA ALA A 20 -30.95 -4.18 8.15
C ALA A 20 -32.01 -4.57 7.10
N GLY A 21 -31.66 -5.42 6.11
CA GLY A 21 -32.57 -5.88 5.05
C GLY A 21 -33.34 -7.17 5.36
N ALA A 22 -33.04 -7.85 6.47
CA ALA A 22 -33.54 -9.19 6.76
C ALA A 22 -34.96 -9.27 7.34
N ALA A 23 -35.67 -8.15 7.49
CA ALA A 23 -37.01 -8.13 8.09
C ALA A 23 -38.16 -8.40 7.11
N ALA A 24 -37.91 -8.50 5.80
CA ALA A 24 -38.98 -8.54 4.78
C ALA A 24 -38.91 -9.73 3.80
N LEU A 25 -38.04 -10.72 4.00
CA LEU A 25 -37.95 -11.89 3.12
C LEU A 25 -38.30 -13.17 3.90
N PRO A 26 -39.15 -14.06 3.35
CA PRO A 26 -39.50 -15.31 4.00
C PRO A 26 -38.24 -16.15 4.22
N LEU A 27 -38.02 -16.53 5.47
CA LEU A 27 -36.82 -17.21 5.99
C LEU A 27 -36.50 -18.56 5.29
N SER A 28 -37.41 -19.06 4.45
CA SER A 28 -37.29 -20.32 3.72
C SER A 28 -36.55 -20.24 2.37
N GLN A 29 -36.20 -19.04 1.88
CA GLN A 29 -35.51 -18.87 0.58
C GLN A 29 -34.08 -18.31 0.67
N ILE A 30 -33.49 -18.17 1.86
CA ILE A 30 -32.04 -18.01 2.00
C ILE A 30 -31.40 -19.40 1.84
N ALA A 31 -31.66 -20.02 0.69
CA ALA A 31 -31.00 -21.22 0.25
C ALA A 31 -29.52 -20.90 0.12
N SER A 32 -28.74 -21.45 1.04
CA SER A 32 -27.29 -21.67 0.98
C SER A 32 -26.62 -21.09 -0.26
N ALA A 33 -26.33 -19.79 -0.24
CA ALA A 33 -25.10 -19.33 -0.85
C ALA A 33 -23.98 -19.86 0.05
N LYS A 34 -23.66 -21.15 -0.08
CA LYS A 34 -22.35 -21.63 0.32
C LYS A 34 -21.40 -20.71 -0.42
N THR A 35 -20.76 -19.79 0.30
CA THR A 35 -19.43 -19.38 -0.09
C THR A 35 -18.65 -20.70 -0.12
N GLU A 36 -18.59 -21.33 -1.28
CA GLU A 36 -17.52 -22.25 -1.60
C GLU A 36 -16.27 -21.39 -1.46
N ALA A 37 -15.73 -21.35 -0.24
CA ALA A 37 -14.31 -21.19 -0.08
C ALA A 37 -13.74 -22.26 -0.98
N THR A 38 -13.25 -21.85 -2.16
CA THR A 38 -12.54 -22.71 -3.10
C THR A 38 -11.59 -23.50 -2.24
N SER A 39 -11.88 -24.78 -2.04
CA SER A 39 -11.07 -25.58 -1.15
C SER A 39 -9.67 -25.56 -1.74
N ASP A 40 -8.67 -25.27 -0.92
CA ASP A 40 -7.24 -25.28 -1.31
C ASP A 40 -6.83 -26.62 -1.97
N ASN A 41 -7.72 -27.61 -1.92
CA ASN A 41 -7.64 -28.90 -2.59
C ASN A 41 -7.55 -28.83 -4.13
N THR A 42 -8.02 -27.75 -4.78
CA THR A 42 -7.95 -27.59 -6.24
C THR A 42 -6.59 -27.07 -6.74
N LEU A 43 -5.74 -26.54 -5.85
CA LEU A 43 -4.43 -26.02 -6.22
C LEU A 43 -3.38 -27.15 -6.33
N PRO A 44 -2.41 -27.07 -7.26
CA PRO A 44 -1.27 -27.97 -7.29
C PRO A 44 -0.45 -27.91 -6.00
N GLU A 45 0.16 -29.04 -5.62
CA GLU A 45 0.92 -29.17 -4.36
C GLU A 45 2.04 -28.13 -4.19
N SER A 46 2.65 -27.73 -5.30
CA SER A 46 3.69 -26.70 -5.33
C SER A 46 3.20 -25.34 -4.83
N MET A 47 1.92 -25.00 -5.04
CA MET A 47 1.35 -23.74 -4.55
C MET A 47 0.89 -23.84 -3.09
N ARG A 48 0.35 -25.00 -2.67
CA ARG A 48 -0.06 -25.23 -1.26
C ARG A 48 1.11 -25.15 -0.28
N THR A 49 2.31 -25.53 -0.74
CA THR A 49 3.51 -25.53 0.10
C THR A 49 4.10 -24.12 0.29
N LEU A 50 3.67 -23.12 -0.48
CA LEU A 50 4.19 -21.75 -0.36
C LEU A 50 3.82 -21.14 0.99
N LYS A 51 4.85 -20.70 1.73
CA LYS A 51 4.68 -19.97 2.99
C LYS A 51 4.78 -18.48 2.74
N SER A 52 3.93 -17.70 3.41
CA SER A 52 4.03 -16.24 3.37
C SER A 52 5.35 -15.78 4.00
N VAL A 53 6.08 -14.93 3.28
CA VAL A 53 7.30 -14.27 3.77
C VAL A 53 7.04 -12.86 4.29
N ALA A 54 5.78 -12.38 4.25
CA ALA A 54 5.43 -11.00 4.60
C ALA A 54 5.86 -10.62 6.02
N ALA A 55 5.78 -11.58 6.97
CA ALA A 55 6.20 -11.37 8.36
C ALA A 55 7.72 -11.15 8.53
N GLN A 56 8.53 -11.43 7.51
CA GLN A 56 9.99 -11.26 7.57
C GLN A 56 10.45 -9.87 7.14
N VAL A 57 9.54 -9.03 6.63
CA VAL A 57 9.88 -7.72 6.08
C VAL A 57 9.60 -6.62 7.11
N VAL A 58 10.61 -5.79 7.39
CA VAL A 58 10.44 -4.56 8.16
C VAL A 58 10.10 -3.43 7.19
N PRO A 59 8.93 -2.77 7.34
CA PRO A 59 8.59 -1.63 6.49
C PRO A 59 9.53 -0.44 6.73
N ILE A 60 9.91 0.24 5.66
CA ILE A 60 10.68 1.50 5.74
C ILE A 60 9.82 2.52 6.47
N GLY A 61 10.32 3.05 7.59
CA GLY A 61 9.66 4.04 8.43
C GLY A 61 9.96 5.50 8.05
N ASN A 62 9.31 6.44 8.74
CA ASN A 62 9.54 7.87 8.53
C ASN A 62 10.98 8.27 8.89
N ASP A 63 11.50 7.76 10.01
CA ASP A 63 12.85 8.07 10.51
C ASP A 63 13.93 7.67 9.51
N GLU A 64 13.76 6.51 8.86
CA GLU A 64 14.69 6.08 7.81
C GLU A 64 14.66 7.03 6.60
N ARG A 65 13.48 7.51 6.19
CA ARG A 65 13.37 8.48 5.08
C ARG A 65 13.97 9.82 5.43
N ILE A 66 13.77 10.30 6.67
CA ILE A 66 14.43 11.51 7.17
C ILE A 66 15.95 11.34 7.12
N ALA A 67 16.47 10.19 7.57
CA ALA A 67 17.90 9.91 7.51
C ALA A 67 18.44 9.85 6.06
N ARG A 68 17.66 9.33 5.11
CA ARG A 68 17.99 9.33 3.68
C ARG A 68 18.08 10.76 3.13
N VAL A 69 17.13 11.63 3.46
CA VAL A 69 17.15 13.05 3.07
C VAL A 69 18.36 13.75 3.68
N ALA A 70 18.62 13.56 4.98
CA ALA A 70 19.79 14.14 5.65
C ALA A 70 21.11 13.68 5.02
N LYS A 71 21.21 12.40 4.62
CA LYS A 71 22.37 11.87 3.88
C LYS A 71 22.52 12.56 2.52
N ALA A 72 21.43 12.77 1.79
CA ALA A 72 21.46 13.48 0.52
C ALA A 72 21.92 14.94 0.71
N GLN A 73 21.37 15.65 1.70
CA GLN A 73 21.75 17.02 2.05
C GLN A 73 23.24 17.16 2.42
N ARG A 74 23.79 16.20 3.17
CA ARG A 74 25.23 16.15 3.47
C ARG A 74 26.06 16.04 2.19
N LEU A 75 25.71 15.11 1.29
CA LEU A 75 26.40 14.94 0.01
C LEU A 75 26.26 16.18 -0.88
N MET A 76 25.08 16.81 -0.89
CA MET A 76 24.82 18.06 -1.58
C MET A 76 25.75 19.18 -1.08
N ALA A 77 25.96 19.29 0.23
CA ALA A 77 26.91 20.25 0.80
C ALA A 77 28.36 19.94 0.42
N GLU A 78 28.77 18.67 0.41
CA GLU A 78 30.12 18.23 0.01
C GLU A 78 30.43 18.53 -1.47
N HIS A 79 29.42 18.51 -2.33
CA HIS A 79 29.57 18.70 -3.78
C HIS A 79 29.09 20.07 -4.29
N GLY A 80 28.69 21.00 -3.41
CA GLY A 80 28.24 22.35 -3.81
C GLY A 80 26.92 22.37 -4.59
N ILE A 81 25.98 21.49 -4.25
CA ILE A 81 24.66 21.38 -4.88
C ILE A 81 23.60 22.02 -3.96
N ASP A 82 22.88 23.04 -4.42
CA ASP A 82 21.89 23.73 -3.58
C ASP A 82 20.51 23.07 -3.55
N ALA A 83 20.14 22.37 -4.61
CA ALA A 83 18.87 21.65 -4.72
C ALA A 83 18.98 20.46 -5.68
N VAL A 84 18.21 19.40 -5.41
CA VAL A 84 18.04 18.26 -6.32
C VAL A 84 16.55 18.07 -6.59
N PHE A 85 16.18 18.03 -7.86
CA PHE A 85 14.85 17.60 -8.28
C PHE A 85 14.80 16.07 -8.39
N ILE A 86 13.78 15.47 -7.79
CA ILE A 86 13.53 14.03 -7.82
C ILE A 86 12.20 13.82 -8.56
N GLY A 87 12.28 13.34 -9.80
CA GLY A 87 11.11 12.97 -10.61
C GLY A 87 10.48 11.64 -10.16
N ALA A 88 9.35 11.30 -10.78
CA ALA A 88 8.65 10.03 -10.57
C ALA A 88 9.55 8.81 -10.78
N GLY A 89 9.22 7.69 -10.10
CA GLY A 89 10.00 6.45 -10.14
C GLY A 89 10.64 6.08 -8.81
N SER A 90 11.69 5.24 -8.88
CA SER A 90 12.28 4.59 -7.70
C SER A 90 12.91 5.58 -6.71
N SER A 91 13.54 6.66 -7.19
CA SER A 91 14.12 7.69 -6.32
C SER A 91 13.06 8.45 -5.52
N LEU A 92 11.91 8.75 -6.14
CA LEU A 92 10.78 9.38 -5.45
C LEU A 92 10.26 8.49 -4.32
N THR A 93 10.06 7.21 -4.62
CA THR A 93 9.66 6.21 -3.61
C THR A 93 10.74 6.06 -2.52
N TYR A 94 12.01 6.10 -2.88
CA TYR A 94 13.13 5.96 -1.94
C TYR A 94 13.16 7.09 -0.90
N PHE A 95 12.97 8.35 -1.31
CA PHE A 95 13.03 9.49 -0.39
C PHE A 95 11.69 9.78 0.29
N THR A 96 10.56 9.57 -0.38
CA THR A 96 9.25 10.02 0.11
C THR A 96 8.28 8.88 0.42
N GLY A 97 8.52 7.68 -0.11
CA GLY A 97 7.54 6.59 -0.11
C GLY A 97 6.39 6.77 -1.11
N MET A 98 6.35 7.88 -1.85
CA MET A 98 5.33 8.09 -2.88
C MET A 98 5.58 7.16 -4.08
N HIS A 99 4.52 6.44 -4.44
CA HIS A 99 4.49 5.61 -5.65
C HIS A 99 3.77 6.39 -6.74
N TRP A 100 4.51 6.84 -7.74
CA TRP A 100 3.99 7.56 -8.89
C TRP A 100 4.64 7.01 -10.16
N TRP A 101 3.84 6.80 -11.20
CA TRP A 101 4.34 6.30 -12.48
C TRP A 101 4.94 7.43 -13.30
N ASP A 102 6.05 7.15 -13.97
CA ASP A 102 6.69 8.14 -14.84
C ASP A 102 5.83 8.37 -16.10
N SER A 103 5.58 9.62 -16.43
CA SER A 103 4.73 10.04 -17.54
C SER A 103 5.30 11.29 -18.19
N GLU A 104 4.68 11.78 -19.27
CA GLU A 104 5.04 13.09 -19.83
C GLU A 104 4.78 14.26 -18.86
N ARG A 105 3.97 14.03 -17.81
CA ARG A 105 3.63 15.04 -16.81
C ARG A 105 4.73 15.15 -15.77
N LEU A 106 5.50 16.25 -15.85
CA LEU A 106 6.54 16.56 -14.88
C LEU A 106 5.97 16.57 -13.46
N THR A 107 6.33 15.54 -12.69
CA THR A 107 5.87 15.32 -11.32
C THR A 107 7.07 14.91 -10.48
N GLY A 108 7.24 15.53 -9.32
CA GLY A 108 8.37 15.25 -8.45
C GLY A 108 8.43 16.14 -7.23
N VAL A 109 9.52 16.02 -6.49
CA VAL A 109 9.83 16.83 -5.31
C VAL A 109 11.18 17.51 -5.48
N ILE A 110 11.38 18.63 -4.79
CA ILE A 110 12.69 19.27 -4.70
C ILE A 110 13.21 19.04 -3.28
N ILE A 111 14.43 18.52 -3.18
CA ILE A 111 15.16 18.42 -1.91
C ILE A 111 16.15 19.60 -1.87
N PRO A 112 15.98 20.55 -0.93
CA PRO A 112 16.95 21.63 -0.71
C PRO A 112 18.13 21.11 0.11
N ARG A 113 19.27 21.80 0.04
CA ARG A 113 20.50 21.43 0.78
C ARG A 113 20.34 21.45 2.31
N LYS A 114 19.37 22.15 2.87
CA LYS A 114 19.04 22.18 4.30
C LYS A 114 17.56 22.47 4.50
#